data_AF-N2IIQ4-F1
#
_entry.id   AF-N2IIQ4-F1
#
_cell.length_a   1.000
_cell.length_b   1.000
_cell.length_c   1.000
_cell.angle_alpha   90.00
_cell.angle_beta   90.00
_cell.angle_gamma   90.00
#
_symmetry.space_group_name_H-M   'P 1'
#
loop_
_entity.id
_entity.type
_entity.pdbx_description
1 polymer ?
#
loop_
_entity_poly.entity_id
_entity_poly.type
_entity_poly.pdbx_seq_one_letter_code
_entity_poly.pdbx_strand_id
1 'polypeptide(L)'
;MIDQLPQMEAPKWIMEANRNSILYSKFPLDSILQNSVYYPASGTDGDPIKYLAGNFYSFVYVDYGYNREELSKALAQRGFRGYKPIAIRDVTEQELLACRSLPLFLSARKNRFRFSNQTFEPFCYWVVFQRLDAMPDSHGPKRFSLLYICADGVATYEALYTANEIAPSCIAIIQPGRGFGGNWTSFEDPHDSLAWLVRGKPGCPRPRYLINGGSGLKEFYRTPCWPEYNRPIRLLLKAGQGSIRIWESSLKSPAND
;
A
#
# COMPACT_ATOMS: atom_id res chain seq x y z
N MET A 1 17.87 4.46 1.03
CA MET A 1 17.38 3.07 1.17
C MET A 1 17.70 2.58 2.57
N ILE A 2 17.02 1.54 3.03
CA ILE A 2 17.27 0.89 4.32
C ILE A 2 18.00 -0.42 4.01
N ASP A 3 19.25 -0.54 4.45
CA ASP A 3 20.13 -1.65 4.07
C ASP A 3 19.69 -3.01 4.63
N GLN A 4 18.90 -2.99 5.72
CA GLN A 4 18.30 -4.18 6.32
C GLN A 4 17.06 -4.69 5.57
N LEU A 5 16.54 -3.93 4.60
CA LEU A 5 15.43 -4.32 3.74
C LEU A 5 15.97 -4.88 2.41
N PRO A 6 15.15 -5.64 1.65
CA PRO A 6 15.60 -6.22 0.40
C PRO A 6 16.09 -5.13 -0.56
N GLN A 7 17.18 -5.44 -1.26
CA GLN A 7 17.63 -4.67 -2.41
C GLN A 7 17.00 -5.29 -3.66
N MET A 8 15.91 -4.70 -4.12
CA MET A 8 15.26 -5.14 -5.34
C MET A 8 15.90 -4.46 -6.55
N GLU A 9 16.08 -5.23 -7.63
CA GLU A 9 16.38 -4.62 -8.92
C GLU A 9 15.21 -3.74 -9.38
N ALA A 10 15.55 -2.61 -9.98
CA ALA A 10 14.58 -1.67 -10.53
C ALA A 10 13.76 -2.34 -11.65
N PRO A 11 12.44 -2.51 -11.50
CA PRO A 11 11.66 -3.27 -12.48
C PRO A 11 11.62 -2.57 -13.84
N LYS A 12 11.96 -3.29 -14.91
CA LYS A 12 11.98 -2.76 -16.28
C LYS A 12 10.66 -2.11 -16.67
N TRP A 13 9.52 -2.74 -16.33
CA TRP A 13 8.19 -2.21 -16.65
C TRP A 13 7.88 -0.84 -16.01
N ILE A 14 8.53 -0.48 -14.90
CA ILE A 14 8.46 0.86 -14.29
C ILE A 14 9.50 1.78 -14.93
N MET A 15 10.72 1.28 -15.11
CA MET A 15 11.85 2.08 -15.59
C MET A 15 11.68 2.52 -17.04
N GLU A 16 11.02 1.72 -17.87
CA GLU A 16 10.76 1.97 -19.29
C GLU A 16 9.38 2.61 -19.54
N ALA A 17 8.54 2.73 -18.49
CA ALA A 17 7.21 3.30 -18.61
C ALA A 17 7.25 4.73 -19.19
N ASN A 18 6.35 5.01 -20.12
CA ASN A 18 6.16 6.33 -20.68
C ASN A 18 4.66 6.62 -20.72
N ARG A 19 4.30 7.86 -21.09
CA ARG A 19 2.90 8.29 -21.11
C ARG A 19 2.02 7.35 -21.94
N ASN A 20 2.48 6.92 -23.12
CA ASN A 20 1.69 6.05 -23.99
C ASN A 20 1.55 4.64 -23.41
N SER A 21 2.63 4.06 -22.89
CA SER A 21 2.57 2.71 -22.31
C SER A 21 1.66 2.67 -21.07
N ILE A 22 1.69 3.72 -20.25
CA ILE A 22 0.82 3.82 -19.07
C ILE A 22 -0.64 3.93 -19.49
N LEU A 23 -0.97 4.82 -20.43
CA LEU A 23 -2.36 5.09 -20.80
C LEU A 23 -3.01 3.99 -21.63
N TYR A 24 -2.25 3.30 -22.50
CA TYR A 24 -2.85 2.48 -23.56
C TYR A 24 -2.41 1.01 -23.57
N SER A 25 -1.33 0.63 -22.89
CA SER A 25 -0.93 -0.79 -22.82
C SER A 25 -1.82 -1.59 -21.86
N LYS A 26 -1.71 -2.92 -21.88
CA LYS A 26 -2.39 -3.78 -20.90
C LYS A 26 -1.98 -3.38 -19.47
N PHE A 27 -2.96 -3.26 -18.58
CA PHE A 27 -2.71 -2.94 -17.18
C PHE A 27 -1.91 -4.07 -16.49
N PRO A 28 -0.72 -3.80 -15.92
CA PRO A 28 0.18 -4.84 -15.42
C PRO A 28 -0.11 -5.22 -13.97
N LEU A 29 -1.34 -5.65 -13.66
CA LEU A 29 -1.80 -5.92 -12.30
C LEU A 29 -0.85 -6.85 -11.52
N ASP A 30 -0.51 -8.01 -12.06
CA ASP A 30 0.34 -9.00 -11.38
C ASP A 30 1.71 -8.39 -11.00
N SER A 31 2.28 -7.58 -11.90
CA SER A 31 3.55 -6.88 -11.65
C SER A 31 3.44 -5.77 -10.62
N ILE A 32 2.27 -5.12 -10.52
CA ILE A 32 1.98 -4.10 -9.51
C ILE A 32 1.84 -4.74 -8.13
N LEU A 33 1.19 -5.90 -8.02
CA LEU A 33 0.93 -6.55 -6.73
C LEU A 33 2.15 -7.31 -6.20
N GLN A 34 2.96 -7.92 -7.08
CA GLN A 34 4.15 -8.65 -6.70
C GLN A 34 5.17 -7.72 -6.01
N ASN A 35 5.69 -8.16 -4.87
CA ASN A 35 6.70 -7.43 -4.09
C ASN A 35 6.32 -5.97 -3.77
N SER A 36 5.02 -5.72 -3.62
CA SER A 36 4.49 -4.40 -3.35
C SER A 36 4.46 -4.06 -1.87
N VAL A 37 4.20 -2.78 -1.59
CA VAL A 37 3.80 -2.28 -0.27
C VAL A 37 2.30 -2.04 -0.30
N TYR A 38 1.56 -2.71 0.56
CA TYR A 38 0.12 -2.49 0.73
C TYR A 38 -0.13 -1.55 1.91
N TYR A 39 -0.89 -0.47 1.70
CA TYR A 39 -1.19 0.52 2.72
C TYR A 39 -2.69 0.87 2.72
N PRO A 40 -3.48 0.24 3.60
CA PRO A 40 -4.86 0.63 3.81
C PRO A 40 -4.95 1.85 4.73
N ALA A 41 -6.00 2.67 4.56
CA ALA A 41 -6.15 3.96 5.22
C ALA A 41 -4.97 4.90 4.97
N SER A 42 -4.49 4.92 3.73
CA SER A 42 -3.25 5.62 3.38
C SER A 42 -3.38 7.14 3.36
N GLY A 43 -4.59 7.65 3.14
CA GLY A 43 -4.82 8.98 2.60
C GLY A 43 -3.78 9.33 1.54
N THR A 44 -3.10 10.47 1.72
CA THR A 44 -1.98 10.90 0.87
C THR A 44 -0.61 10.84 1.58
N ASP A 45 -0.44 9.94 2.55
CA ASP A 45 0.78 9.85 3.36
C ASP A 45 2.00 9.41 2.51
N GLY A 46 2.99 10.29 2.43
CA GLY A 46 4.23 10.06 1.69
C GLY A 46 5.31 9.32 2.47
N ASP A 47 5.13 9.03 3.77
CA ASP A 47 6.16 8.40 4.59
C ASP A 47 6.58 7.00 4.09
N PRO A 48 5.67 6.08 3.69
CA PRO A 48 6.09 4.80 3.12
C PRO A 48 6.96 4.98 1.88
N ILE A 49 6.57 5.85 0.93
CA ILE A 49 7.38 6.13 -0.26
C ILE A 49 8.72 6.75 0.12
N LYS A 50 8.75 7.73 1.02
CA LYS A 50 9.98 8.39 1.51
C LYS A 50 11.00 7.39 2.03
N TYR A 51 10.56 6.38 2.78
CA TYR A 51 11.46 5.46 3.47
C TYR A 51 11.75 4.18 2.71
N LEU A 52 10.82 3.73 1.87
CA LEU A 52 10.86 2.42 1.26
C LEU A 52 11.12 2.46 -0.25
N ALA A 53 10.92 3.59 -0.92
CA ALA A 53 11.19 3.68 -2.34
C ALA A 53 12.67 3.34 -2.60
N GLY A 54 12.90 2.40 -3.50
CA GLY A 54 14.23 1.85 -3.81
C GLY A 54 14.51 0.51 -3.12
N ASN A 55 13.90 0.25 -1.96
CA ASN A 55 13.75 -1.11 -1.44
C ASN A 55 12.55 -1.80 -2.09
N PHE A 56 11.47 -1.05 -2.30
CA PHE A 56 10.29 -1.45 -3.07
C PHE A 56 10.01 -0.40 -4.16
N TYR A 57 9.38 -0.85 -5.24
CA TYR A 57 9.09 0.01 -6.41
C TYR A 57 7.59 0.10 -6.73
N SER A 58 6.75 -0.73 -6.11
CA SER A 58 5.30 -0.72 -6.31
C SER A 58 4.59 -0.52 -4.97
N PHE A 59 3.68 0.45 -4.95
CA PHE A 59 2.90 0.84 -3.78
C PHE A 59 1.41 0.75 -4.11
N VAL A 60 0.64 0.08 -3.26
CA VAL A 60 -0.81 -0.06 -3.37
C VAL A 60 -1.45 0.64 -2.18
N TYR A 61 -1.99 1.82 -2.43
CA TYR A 61 -2.62 2.70 -1.45
C TYR A 61 -4.13 2.56 -1.55
N VAL A 62 -4.80 2.42 -0.41
CA VAL A 62 -6.25 2.19 -0.36
C VAL A 62 -6.85 3.10 0.68
N ASP A 63 -7.71 4.02 0.25
CA ASP A 63 -8.37 4.97 1.14
C ASP A 63 -9.59 5.59 0.47
N TYR A 64 -10.72 5.57 1.15
CA TYR A 64 -12.00 6.10 0.67
C TYR A 64 -12.31 7.52 1.17
N GLY A 65 -11.36 8.23 1.78
CA GLY A 65 -11.54 9.58 2.30
C GLY A 65 -11.33 10.72 1.28
N TYR A 66 -11.07 10.40 0.02
CA TYR A 66 -10.81 11.35 -1.06
C TYR A 66 -11.67 11.05 -2.28
N ASN A 67 -12.25 12.07 -2.91
CA ASN A 67 -12.80 11.93 -4.26
C ASN A 67 -11.71 12.07 -5.34
N ARG A 68 -12.10 11.86 -6.61
CA ARG A 68 -11.21 11.87 -7.78
C ARG A 68 -10.49 13.20 -7.94
N GLU A 69 -11.20 14.31 -7.78
CA GLU A 69 -10.69 15.66 -7.95
C GLU A 69 -9.70 16.02 -6.85
N GLU A 70 -10.04 15.73 -5.59
CA GLU A 70 -9.20 15.96 -4.42
C GLU A 70 -7.91 15.18 -4.52
N LEU A 71 -7.98 13.88 -4.86
CA LEU A 71 -6.78 13.07 -5.03
C LEU A 71 -5.95 13.55 -6.21
N SER A 72 -6.57 13.82 -7.37
CA SER A 72 -5.85 14.33 -8.54
C SER A 72 -5.10 15.63 -8.22
N LYS A 73 -5.75 16.54 -7.50
CA LYS A 73 -5.14 17.78 -7.00
C LYS A 73 -4.01 17.49 -6.02
N ALA A 74 -4.21 16.56 -5.08
CA ALA A 74 -3.19 16.19 -4.11
C ALA A 74 -1.95 15.59 -4.79
N LEU A 75 -2.13 14.68 -5.75
CA LEU A 75 -1.03 14.04 -6.48
C LEU A 75 -0.30 15.02 -7.42
N ALA A 76 -1.02 15.97 -8.03
CA ALA A 76 -0.44 16.94 -8.94
C ALA A 76 0.26 18.12 -8.24
N GLN A 77 -0.34 18.66 -7.17
CA GLN A 77 0.16 19.87 -6.49
C GLN A 77 1.15 19.55 -5.37
N ARG A 78 0.80 18.59 -4.51
CA ARG A 78 1.64 18.18 -3.38
C ARG A 78 2.54 17.02 -3.76
N GLY A 79 1.95 16.03 -4.43
CA GLY A 79 2.59 14.80 -4.86
C GLY A 79 3.41 14.12 -3.77
N PHE A 80 4.45 13.43 -4.20
CA PHE A 80 5.51 12.95 -3.33
C PHE A 80 6.73 13.84 -3.51
N ARG A 81 7.29 14.35 -2.41
CA ARG A 81 8.38 15.34 -2.44
C ARG A 81 9.54 14.85 -3.31
N GLY A 82 9.89 15.62 -4.33
CA GLY A 82 10.97 15.31 -5.27
C GLY A 82 10.60 14.39 -6.43
N TYR A 83 9.31 14.09 -6.61
CA TYR A 83 8.80 13.28 -7.71
C TYR A 83 7.65 14.00 -8.42
N LYS A 84 7.46 13.69 -9.70
CA LYS A 84 6.30 14.11 -10.51
C LYS A 84 5.66 12.91 -11.22
N PRO A 85 4.34 12.89 -11.42
CA PRO A 85 3.71 11.83 -12.21
C PRO A 85 4.11 11.94 -13.68
N ILE A 86 4.41 10.81 -14.32
CA ILE A 86 4.63 10.72 -15.78
C ILE A 86 3.26 10.73 -16.49
N ALA A 87 2.34 9.92 -15.97
CA ALA A 87 0.95 9.84 -16.38
C ALA A 87 0.11 9.26 -15.23
N ILE A 88 -1.18 9.59 -15.25
CA ILE A 88 -2.20 9.05 -14.37
C ILE A 88 -3.20 8.35 -15.28
N ARG A 89 -3.52 7.09 -15.00
CA ARG A 89 -4.50 6.29 -15.73
C ARG A 89 -5.62 5.85 -14.79
N ASP A 90 -6.85 6.02 -15.25
CA ASP A 90 -8.01 5.31 -14.71
C ASP A 90 -7.89 3.81 -14.94
N VAL A 91 -8.06 3.03 -13.88
CA VAL A 91 -8.11 1.56 -13.94
C VAL A 91 -9.53 1.12 -13.64
N THR A 92 -10.07 0.28 -14.53
CA THR A 92 -11.42 -0.24 -14.39
C THR A 92 -11.49 -1.39 -13.38
N GLU A 93 -12.67 -1.66 -12.83
CA GLU A 93 -12.90 -2.82 -11.99
C GLU A 93 -12.57 -4.13 -12.73
N GLN A 94 -12.88 -4.20 -14.03
CA GLN A 94 -12.56 -5.37 -14.85
C GLN A 94 -11.05 -5.61 -14.97
N GLU A 95 -10.25 -4.54 -15.05
CA GLU A 95 -8.78 -4.65 -15.06
C GLU A 95 -8.20 -5.03 -13.69
N LEU A 96 -8.81 -4.57 -12.60
CA LEU A 96 -8.40 -4.93 -11.22
C LEU A 96 -8.76 -6.38 -10.86
N LEU A 97 -9.91 -6.86 -11.32
CA LEU A 97 -10.37 -8.22 -11.03
C LEU A 97 -9.92 -9.22 -12.08
N ALA A 98 -9.52 -8.78 -13.28
CA ALA A 98 -9.12 -9.64 -14.39
C ALA A 98 -10.09 -10.81 -14.65
N CYS A 99 -11.40 -10.53 -14.61
CA CYS A 99 -12.49 -11.52 -14.74
C CYS A 99 -12.59 -12.58 -13.62
N ARG A 100 -11.96 -12.37 -12.47
CA ARG A 100 -12.03 -13.27 -11.31
C ARG A 100 -13.31 -13.05 -10.50
N SER A 101 -13.75 -14.09 -9.80
CA SER A 101 -14.91 -14.04 -8.92
C SER A 101 -14.67 -13.07 -7.76
N LEU A 102 -15.66 -12.23 -7.44
CA LEU A 102 -15.60 -11.32 -6.30
C LEU A 102 -15.46 -12.12 -4.98
N PRO A 103 -14.53 -11.75 -4.09
CA PRO A 103 -14.32 -12.43 -2.82
C PRO A 103 -15.51 -12.45 -1.85
N LEU A 104 -15.40 -13.31 -0.84
CA LEU A 104 -16.45 -13.63 0.13
C LEU A 104 -16.85 -12.45 1.03
N PHE A 105 -15.96 -11.52 1.42
CA PHE A 105 -16.41 -10.35 2.22
C PHE A 105 -17.26 -9.37 1.41
N LEU A 106 -16.97 -9.21 0.11
CA LEU A 106 -17.75 -8.35 -0.79
C LEU A 106 -19.16 -8.91 -1.03
N SER A 107 -19.29 -10.25 -1.10
CA SER A 107 -20.60 -10.90 -1.25
C SER A 107 -21.39 -10.99 0.06
N ALA A 108 -20.73 -11.23 1.20
CA ALA A 108 -21.41 -11.53 2.46
C ALA A 108 -21.96 -10.29 3.20
N ARG A 109 -21.47 -9.06 2.95
CA ARG A 109 -21.94 -7.88 3.70
C ARG A 109 -21.97 -6.58 2.89
N LYS A 110 -22.87 -6.53 1.90
CA LYS A 110 -23.34 -5.31 1.19
C LYS A 110 -23.80 -4.14 2.09
N ASN A 111 -23.91 -4.32 3.42
CA ASN A 111 -24.47 -3.33 4.36
C ASN A 111 -23.43 -2.60 5.23
N ARG A 112 -22.11 -2.77 5.01
CA ARG A 112 -21.09 -2.18 5.91
C ARG A 112 -20.43 -0.87 5.46
N PHE A 113 -20.74 -0.36 4.26
CA PHE A 113 -20.43 1.03 3.87
C PHE A 113 -21.18 2.10 4.69
N ARG A 114 -21.95 1.72 5.72
CA ARG A 114 -22.83 2.61 6.50
C ARG A 114 -22.17 3.30 7.70
N PHE A 115 -20.85 3.22 7.86
CA PHE A 115 -20.17 3.91 8.98
C PHE A 115 -19.78 5.37 8.67
N SER A 116 -19.78 5.76 7.39
CA SER A 116 -19.82 7.16 6.97
C SER A 116 -21.12 7.40 6.23
N ASN A 117 -21.88 8.45 6.57
CA ASN A 117 -23.01 8.94 5.76
C ASN A 117 -22.55 9.50 4.38
N GLN A 118 -21.33 9.19 3.96
CA GLN A 118 -20.71 9.59 2.71
C GLN A 118 -20.65 8.38 1.79
N THR A 119 -21.39 8.46 0.69
CA THR A 119 -21.24 7.59 -0.46
C THR A 119 -20.07 8.13 -1.30
N PHE A 120 -18.87 7.58 -1.10
CA PHE A 120 -17.76 7.85 -2.00
C PHE A 120 -17.90 6.99 -3.26
N GLU A 121 -17.81 7.61 -4.43
CA GLU A 121 -17.76 6.88 -5.70
C GLU A 121 -16.42 6.13 -5.78
N PRO A 122 -16.42 4.79 -5.88
CA PRO A 122 -15.18 4.03 -5.99
C PRO A 122 -14.43 4.40 -7.27
N PHE A 123 -13.12 4.49 -7.17
CA PHE A 123 -12.25 4.70 -8.32
C PHE A 123 -10.87 4.13 -8.09
N CYS A 124 -10.10 3.97 -9.16
CA CYS A 124 -8.74 3.50 -9.11
C CYS A 124 -7.85 4.28 -10.08
N TYR A 125 -6.72 4.76 -9.59
CA TYR A 125 -5.67 5.36 -10.40
C TYR A 125 -4.38 4.56 -10.33
N TRP A 126 -3.82 4.28 -11.50
CA TRP A 126 -2.45 3.85 -11.63
C TRP A 126 -1.57 5.01 -12.10
N VAL A 127 -0.50 5.25 -11.37
CA VAL A 127 0.41 6.38 -11.56
C VAL A 127 1.84 5.90 -11.48
N VAL A 128 2.66 6.26 -12.47
CA VAL A 128 4.12 6.11 -12.37
C VAL A 128 4.73 7.47 -12.07
N PHE A 129 5.48 7.55 -10.98
CA PHE A 129 6.21 8.74 -10.57
C PHE A 129 7.67 8.67 -11.05
N GLN A 130 8.22 9.83 -11.41
CA GLN A 130 9.62 10.02 -11.76
C GLN A 130 10.26 11.04 -10.83
N ARG A 131 11.45 10.71 -10.32
CA ARG A 131 12.28 11.64 -9.55
C ARG A 131 12.61 12.86 -10.41
N LEU A 132 12.50 14.05 -9.84
CA LEU A 132 12.87 15.29 -10.51
C LEU A 132 14.39 15.30 -10.79
N ASP A 133 14.79 15.82 -11.95
CA ASP A 133 16.20 15.83 -12.36
C ASP A 133 17.10 16.63 -11.41
N ALA A 134 16.53 17.60 -10.68
CA ALA A 134 17.23 18.36 -9.64
C ALA A 134 17.49 17.58 -8.34
N MET A 135 16.88 16.40 -8.16
CA MET A 135 17.07 15.57 -6.97
C MET A 135 18.19 14.54 -7.19
N PRO A 136 19.13 14.38 -6.24
CA PRO A 136 20.24 13.43 -6.38
C PRO A 136 19.79 11.98 -6.27
N ASP A 137 20.64 11.03 -6.68
CA ASP A 137 20.35 9.58 -6.61
C ASP A 137 20.10 9.08 -5.19
N SER A 138 20.68 9.74 -4.20
CA SER A 138 20.41 9.48 -2.78
C SER A 138 18.98 9.82 -2.33
N HIS A 139 18.22 10.61 -3.11
CA HIS A 139 16.82 10.95 -2.80
C HIS A 139 15.88 9.74 -2.95
N GLY A 140 16.25 8.76 -3.78
CA GLY A 140 15.47 7.54 -4.01
C GLY A 140 15.52 7.07 -5.47
N PRO A 141 14.72 6.05 -5.83
CA PRO A 141 14.77 5.44 -7.15
C PRO A 141 14.41 6.44 -8.23
N LYS A 142 14.84 6.18 -9.47
CA LYS A 142 14.48 7.02 -10.62
C LYS A 142 12.97 7.08 -10.80
N ARG A 143 12.27 5.96 -10.58
CA ARG A 143 10.82 5.83 -10.73
C ARG A 143 10.23 4.86 -9.71
N PHE A 144 8.95 5.02 -9.41
CA PHE A 144 8.15 4.04 -8.68
C PHE A 144 6.70 4.09 -9.18
N SER A 145 5.94 3.02 -8.91
CA SER A 145 4.53 2.86 -9.25
C SER A 145 3.66 3.05 -8.02
N LEU A 146 2.53 3.75 -8.18
CA LEU A 146 1.45 3.86 -7.22
C LEU A 146 0.15 3.36 -7.87
N LEU A 147 -0.50 2.40 -7.24
CA LEU A 147 -1.90 2.07 -7.47
C LEU A 147 -2.70 2.63 -6.30
N TYR A 148 -3.52 3.64 -6.54
CA TYR A 148 -4.39 4.23 -5.53
C TYR A 148 -5.83 3.77 -5.76
N ILE A 149 -6.48 3.26 -4.73
CA ILE A 149 -7.84 2.72 -4.81
C ILE A 149 -8.71 3.40 -3.76
N CYS A 150 -9.75 4.10 -4.21
CA CYS A 150 -10.82 4.59 -3.36
C CYS A 150 -11.78 3.45 -3.06
N ALA A 151 -11.47 2.67 -2.02
CA ALA A 151 -12.23 1.50 -1.58
C ALA A 151 -11.88 1.13 -0.13
N ASP A 152 -12.60 0.14 0.42
CA ASP A 152 -12.32 -0.44 1.74
C ASP A 152 -11.01 -1.24 1.74
N GLY A 153 -10.18 -1.04 2.77
CA GLY A 153 -8.88 -1.72 2.88
C GLY A 153 -8.99 -3.24 3.01
N VAL A 154 -9.90 -3.76 3.84
CA VAL A 154 -10.04 -5.21 4.06
C VAL A 154 -10.51 -5.90 2.78
N ALA A 155 -11.57 -5.36 2.15
CA ALA A 155 -12.13 -5.89 0.92
C ALA A 155 -11.12 -5.80 -0.24
N THR A 156 -10.36 -4.72 -0.34
CA THR A 156 -9.34 -4.57 -1.38
C THR A 156 -8.19 -5.56 -1.16
N TYR A 157 -7.76 -5.79 0.08
CA TYR A 157 -6.75 -6.81 0.36
C TYR A 157 -7.23 -8.21 -0.07
N GLU A 158 -8.49 -8.56 0.27
CA GLU A 158 -9.08 -9.83 -0.11
C GLU A 158 -9.13 -9.98 -1.64
N ALA A 159 -9.57 -8.96 -2.35
CA ALA A 159 -9.73 -8.98 -3.82
C ALA A 159 -8.41 -9.01 -4.59
N LEU A 160 -7.40 -8.29 -4.11
CA LEU A 160 -6.14 -8.17 -4.84
C LEU A 160 -5.11 -9.21 -4.41
N TYR A 161 -5.04 -9.58 -3.13
CA TYR A 161 -3.99 -10.47 -2.65
C TYR A 161 -4.53 -11.87 -2.37
N THR A 162 -5.53 -11.99 -1.49
CA THR A 162 -6.07 -13.31 -1.10
C THR A 162 -6.65 -14.07 -2.29
N ALA A 163 -7.45 -13.42 -3.13
CA ALA A 163 -8.06 -14.05 -4.30
C ALA A 163 -7.05 -14.42 -5.40
N ASN A 164 -5.84 -13.84 -5.36
CA ASN A 164 -4.76 -14.13 -6.29
C ASN A 164 -3.69 -15.06 -5.67
N GLU A 165 -3.92 -15.54 -4.45
CA GLU A 165 -2.97 -16.38 -3.69
C GLU A 165 -1.56 -15.77 -3.60
N ILE A 166 -1.48 -14.44 -3.57
CA ILE A 166 -0.24 -13.68 -3.40
C ILE A 166 -0.31 -12.82 -2.15
N ALA A 167 0.82 -12.27 -1.74
CA ALA A 167 0.90 -11.29 -0.66
C ALA A 167 1.79 -10.12 -1.08
N PRO A 168 1.52 -8.90 -0.56
CA PRO A 168 2.50 -7.84 -0.68
C PRO A 168 3.75 -8.24 0.12
N SER A 169 4.91 -7.68 -0.22
CA SER A 169 6.11 -7.89 0.60
C SER A 169 6.03 -7.17 1.94
N CYS A 170 5.33 -6.04 1.99
CA CYS A 170 5.21 -5.18 3.15
C CYS A 170 3.78 -4.71 3.33
N ILE A 171 3.31 -4.65 4.57
CA ILE A 171 2.07 -3.96 4.93
C ILE A 171 2.39 -2.73 5.78
N ALA A 172 1.76 -1.61 5.48
CA ALA A 172 1.84 -0.39 6.29
C ALA A 172 0.54 -0.16 7.06
N ILE A 173 0.64 -0.02 8.38
CA ILE A 173 -0.44 0.31 9.32
C ILE A 173 0.01 1.55 10.06
N ILE A 174 -0.26 2.70 9.47
CA ILE A 174 0.16 3.99 10.00
C ILE A 174 -1.08 4.83 10.20
N GLN A 175 -1.40 5.12 11.47
CA GLN A 175 -2.57 5.91 11.86
C GLN A 175 -3.85 5.44 11.15
N PRO A 176 -4.28 4.17 11.34
CA PRO A 176 -5.25 3.50 10.47
C PRO A 176 -6.70 3.93 10.70
N GLY A 177 -6.95 5.17 11.14
CA GLY A 177 -8.27 5.79 11.08
C GLY A 177 -9.39 5.19 11.94
N ARG A 178 -9.12 4.23 12.84
CA ARG A 178 -10.14 3.73 13.78
C ARG A 178 -10.65 4.88 14.65
N GLY A 179 -11.95 5.15 14.62
CA GLY A 179 -12.55 6.32 15.26
C GLY A 179 -12.78 7.45 14.25
N PHE A 180 -12.05 8.56 14.38
CA PHE A 180 -12.26 9.77 13.58
C PHE A 180 -11.94 9.64 12.07
N GLY A 181 -11.27 8.56 11.65
CA GLY A 181 -10.93 8.30 10.24
C GLY A 181 -11.95 7.43 9.50
N GLY A 182 -13.03 7.02 10.16
CA GLY A 182 -14.14 6.31 9.50
C GLY A 182 -13.90 4.83 9.20
N ASN A 183 -12.78 4.23 9.63
CA ASN A 183 -12.56 2.79 9.49
C ASN A 183 -13.41 1.98 10.47
N TRP A 184 -14.11 0.98 9.93
CA TRP A 184 -15.05 0.14 10.68
C TRP A 184 -14.39 -1.05 11.39
N THR A 185 -13.14 -1.38 11.04
CA THR A 185 -12.29 -2.38 11.74
C THR A 185 -11.06 -1.73 12.35
N SER A 186 -10.44 -2.44 13.28
CA SER A 186 -9.15 -2.09 13.85
C SER A 186 -8.03 -2.79 13.08
N PHE A 187 -7.36 -2.11 12.14
CA PHE A 187 -6.22 -2.71 11.42
C PHE A 187 -5.06 -3.10 12.35
N GLU A 188 -4.92 -2.41 13.49
CA GLU A 188 -3.91 -2.74 14.51
C GLU A 188 -4.27 -3.99 15.33
N ASP A 189 -5.52 -4.43 15.35
CA ASP A 189 -5.92 -5.58 16.16
C ASP A 189 -5.52 -6.90 15.44
N PRO A 190 -4.67 -7.74 16.04
CA PRO A 190 -4.21 -9.00 15.44
C PRO A 190 -5.32 -10.06 15.30
N HIS A 191 -6.50 -9.82 15.84
CA HIS A 191 -7.68 -10.70 15.78
C HIS A 191 -8.79 -10.18 14.87
N ASP A 192 -8.66 -8.98 14.30
CA ASP A 192 -9.67 -8.40 13.40
C ASP A 192 -9.40 -8.79 11.92
N SER A 193 -10.27 -8.32 11.03
CA SER A 193 -10.47 -8.84 9.69
C SER A 193 -9.23 -8.74 8.81
N LEU A 194 -8.50 -7.61 8.84
CA LEU A 194 -7.28 -7.45 8.05
C LEU A 194 -6.19 -8.42 8.50
N ALA A 195 -5.93 -8.51 9.81
CA ALA A 195 -4.91 -9.41 10.35
C ALA A 195 -5.24 -10.88 10.04
N TRP A 196 -6.53 -11.24 10.12
CA TRP A 196 -7.00 -12.57 9.75
C TRP A 196 -6.73 -12.91 8.27
N LEU A 197 -7.06 -11.99 7.34
CA LEU A 197 -6.79 -12.17 5.90
C LEU A 197 -5.30 -12.27 5.60
N VAL A 198 -4.49 -11.39 6.20
CA VAL A 198 -3.04 -11.35 6.01
C VAL A 198 -2.35 -12.59 6.53
N ARG A 199 -2.81 -13.12 7.67
CA ARG A 199 -2.28 -14.36 8.24
C ARG A 199 -2.56 -15.56 7.32
N GLY A 200 -3.72 -15.53 6.65
CA GLY A 200 -4.14 -16.55 5.70
C GLY A 200 -4.20 -17.95 6.32
N LYS A 201 -4.29 -18.96 5.45
CA LYS A 201 -4.16 -20.36 5.86
C LYS A 201 -2.67 -20.74 5.94
N PRO A 202 -2.30 -21.76 6.74
CA PRO A 202 -0.93 -22.30 6.70
C PRO A 202 -0.50 -22.63 5.27
N GLY A 203 0.70 -22.19 4.88
CA GLY A 203 1.25 -22.40 3.54
C GLY A 203 0.97 -21.28 2.53
N CYS A 204 0.03 -20.38 2.79
CA CYS A 204 -0.21 -19.22 1.91
C CYS A 204 0.93 -18.19 2.00
N PRO A 205 1.21 -17.46 0.90
CA PRO A 205 2.11 -16.31 0.94
C PRO A 205 1.63 -15.26 1.94
N ARG A 206 2.59 -14.56 2.53
CA ARG A 206 2.33 -13.55 3.57
C ARG A 206 3.42 -12.50 3.56
N PRO A 207 3.11 -11.26 3.97
CA PRO A 207 4.08 -10.18 4.01
C PRO A 207 5.21 -10.53 4.96
N ARG A 208 6.44 -10.18 4.53
CA ARG A 208 7.63 -10.33 5.36
C ARG A 208 7.79 -9.16 6.31
N TYR A 209 7.33 -7.97 5.90
CA TYR A 209 7.54 -6.73 6.63
C TYR A 209 6.22 -6.11 7.06
N LEU A 210 6.22 -5.54 8.26
CA LEU A 210 5.16 -4.68 8.79
C LEU A 210 5.77 -3.33 9.12
N ILE A 211 5.06 -2.28 8.73
CA ILE A 211 5.37 -0.91 9.14
C ILE A 211 4.23 -0.45 10.02
N ASN A 212 4.51 -0.17 11.29
CA ASN A 212 3.51 0.29 12.23
C ASN A 212 3.89 1.68 12.76
N GLY A 213 2.93 2.60 12.82
CA GLY A 213 3.24 3.98 13.20
C GLY A 213 2.05 4.92 13.25
N GLY A 214 2.35 6.22 13.36
CA GLY A 214 1.35 7.27 13.44
C GLY A 214 1.86 8.49 14.22
N SER A 215 0.94 9.31 14.71
CA SER A 215 1.24 10.55 15.46
C SER A 215 1.90 10.32 16.82
N GLY A 216 1.96 9.07 17.29
CA GLY A 216 2.55 8.68 18.57
C GLY A 216 4.06 8.92 18.67
N LEU A 217 4.54 9.03 19.90
CA LEU A 217 5.98 9.05 20.19
C LEU A 217 6.61 7.67 19.93
N LYS A 218 7.94 7.63 19.82
CA LYS A 218 8.71 6.40 19.58
C LYS A 218 8.44 5.28 20.61
N GLU A 219 8.04 5.65 21.82
CA GLU A 219 7.65 4.74 22.91
C GLU A 219 6.43 3.89 22.55
N PHE A 220 5.45 4.44 21.83
CA PHE A 220 4.22 3.73 21.48
C PHE A 220 4.46 2.64 20.43
N TYR A 221 5.51 2.78 19.64
CA TYR A 221 5.87 1.84 18.59
C TYR A 221 7.08 0.98 18.99
N ARG A 222 7.26 0.73 20.30
CA ARG A 222 8.26 -0.23 20.82
C ARG A 222 7.85 -1.68 20.67
N THR A 223 6.57 -1.93 20.42
CA THR A 223 5.97 -3.24 20.14
C THR A 223 5.19 -3.16 18.82
N PRO A 224 5.18 -4.24 18.01
CA PRO A 224 4.38 -4.26 16.78
C PRO A 224 2.89 -4.33 17.15
N CYS A 225 2.02 -3.87 16.26
CA CYS A 225 0.57 -4.10 16.42
C CYS A 225 0.21 -5.58 16.21
N TRP A 226 0.99 -6.31 15.39
CA TRP A 226 0.81 -7.73 15.13
C TRP A 226 1.99 -8.55 15.70
N PRO A 227 1.75 -9.44 16.69
CA PRO A 227 2.80 -10.14 17.44
C PRO A 227 3.76 -10.99 16.59
N GLU A 228 3.34 -11.47 15.42
CA GLU A 228 4.17 -12.27 14.52
C GLU A 228 5.34 -11.49 13.91
N TYR A 229 5.23 -10.15 13.83
CA TYR A 229 6.27 -9.24 13.35
C TYR A 229 7.13 -8.72 14.51
N ASN A 230 7.86 -9.62 15.15
CA ASN A 230 8.56 -9.36 16.41
C ASN A 230 10.03 -8.96 16.29
N ARG A 231 10.58 -8.83 15.07
CA ARG A 231 11.98 -8.41 14.86
C ARG A 231 12.04 -6.94 14.43
N PRO A 232 12.43 -6.01 15.30
CA PRO A 232 12.52 -4.60 14.93
C PRO A 232 13.69 -4.38 13.96
N ILE A 233 13.43 -3.69 12.85
CA ILE A 233 14.45 -3.32 11.86
C ILE A 233 14.92 -1.88 12.10
N ARG A 234 14.00 -0.93 12.05
CA ARG A 234 14.35 0.50 12.10
C ARG A 234 13.21 1.35 12.63
N LEU A 235 13.56 2.30 13.51
CA LEU A 235 12.68 3.38 13.93
C LEU A 235 12.93 4.61 13.05
N LEU A 236 11.85 5.25 12.61
CA LEU A 236 11.83 6.38 11.70
C LEU A 236 10.91 7.47 12.25
N LEU A 237 11.27 8.72 12.03
CA LEU A 237 10.41 9.86 12.37
C LEU A 237 9.46 10.14 11.21
N LYS A 238 8.20 10.48 11.46
CA LYS A 238 7.30 10.90 10.36
C LYS A 238 7.77 12.23 9.77
N ALA A 239 7.41 12.51 8.51
CA ALA A 239 7.69 13.82 7.92
C ALA A 239 6.96 14.98 8.64
N GLY A 240 5.82 14.67 9.28
CA GLY A 240 5.12 15.57 10.22
C GLY A 240 5.51 15.27 11.67
N GLN A 241 4.52 15.01 12.51
CA GLN A 241 4.71 14.57 13.89
C GLN A 241 4.52 13.06 14.02
N GLY A 242 5.31 12.45 14.90
CA GLY A 242 5.15 11.06 15.30
C GLY A 242 6.27 10.14 14.83
N SER A 243 6.02 8.84 14.85
CA SER A 243 7.03 7.82 14.63
C SER A 243 6.46 6.62 13.89
N ILE A 244 7.34 5.93 13.17
CA ILE A 244 7.07 4.71 12.43
C ILE A 244 8.17 3.71 12.78
N ARG A 245 7.81 2.44 12.95
CA ARG A 245 8.77 1.35 13.07
C ARG A 245 8.52 0.28 12.02
N ILE A 246 9.62 -0.21 11.45
CA ILE A 246 9.63 -1.34 10.54
C ILE A 246 9.97 -2.60 11.33
N TRP A 247 9.22 -3.66 11.05
CA TRP A 247 9.32 -4.95 11.67
C TRP A 247 9.44 -6.03 10.61
N GLU A 248 10.19 -7.09 10.93
CA GLU A 248 10.24 -8.31 10.15
C GLU A 248 9.46 -9.43 10.86
N SER A 249 8.76 -10.24 10.08
CA SER A 249 8.11 -11.46 10.55
C SER A 249 9.16 -12.49 10.97
N SER A 250 8.93 -13.13 12.12
CA SER A 250 9.72 -14.28 12.55
C SER A 250 9.31 -15.60 11.87
N LEU A 251 8.15 -15.60 11.22
CA LEU A 251 7.62 -16.78 10.55
C LEU A 251 8.40 -16.98 9.25
N LYS A 252 8.97 -18.17 9.07
CA LYS A 252 9.62 -18.53 7.81
C LYS A 252 8.57 -18.43 6.68
N SER A 253 8.86 -17.64 5.65
CA SER A 253 8.19 -17.78 4.37
C SER A 253 8.39 -19.22 3.90
N PRO A 254 7.37 -19.88 3.33
CA PRO A 254 7.63 -21.09 2.57
C PRO A 254 8.71 -20.75 1.53
N ALA A 255 9.74 -21.58 1.43
CA ALA A 255 10.77 -21.40 0.42
C ALA A 255 10.07 -21.39 -0.95
N ASN A 256 10.28 -20.32 -1.71
CA ASN A 256 9.99 -20.35 -3.14
C ASN A 256 11.14 -21.16 -3.75
N ASP A 257 10.93 -22.47 -3.89
CA ASP A 257 11.72 -23.31 -4.80
C ASP A 257 11.31 -23.04 -6.25
#